data_AF-A0A6P3S4S4-F1
#
_entry.id   AF-A0A6P3S4S4-F1
#
_cell.length_a   1.000
_cell.length_b   1.000
_cell.length_c   1.000
_cell.angle_alpha   90.00
_cell.angle_beta   90.00
_cell.angle_gamma   90.00
#
_symmetry.space_group_name_H-M   'P 1'
#
loop_
_entity.id
_entity.type
_entity.pdbx_description
1 polymer ?
#
loop_
_entity_poly.entity_id
_entity_poly.type
_entity_poly.pdbx_seq_one_letter_code
_entity_poly.pdbx_strand_id
1 'polypeptide(L)'
;MGVDWSLREGYAWAEDKEHCEEYGRMLQADPNKVSARAKKRGLPQLGTLGAGNHYAEIQVVDEIFNEYAAKKMGIDHKGQVCVMIHSGSRGLGHQVATDALVAMEKAMKRDKIIVNDRQLACARIASPEGQDYLKGMAAAGNYAWVNRSSMTFLTRQ
;
A
#
# COMPACT_ATOMS: atom_id res chain seq x y z
N MET A 1 -6.17 -11.04 -3.54
CA MET A 1 -6.04 -10.03 -2.46
C MET A 1 -5.98 -8.65 -3.09
N GLY A 2 -6.28 -7.59 -2.33
CA GLY A 2 -6.58 -6.26 -2.84
C GLY A 2 -8.06 -5.91 -2.60
N VAL A 3 -8.54 -4.80 -3.14
CA VAL A 3 -9.92 -4.32 -2.92
C VAL A 3 -10.97 -5.35 -3.38
N ASP A 4 -10.68 -6.18 -4.38
CA ASP A 4 -11.54 -7.32 -4.76
C ASP A 4 -11.90 -8.25 -3.59
N TRP A 5 -10.97 -8.46 -2.65
CA TRP A 5 -11.25 -9.22 -1.45
C TRP A 5 -12.21 -8.44 -0.56
N SER A 6 -11.95 -7.15 -0.32
CA SER A 6 -12.81 -6.29 0.50
C SER A 6 -14.24 -6.21 -0.04
N LEU A 7 -14.42 -6.13 -1.37
CA LEU A 7 -15.73 -6.16 -2.03
C LEU A 7 -16.49 -7.44 -1.70
N ARG A 8 -15.84 -8.60 -1.88
CA ARG A 8 -16.48 -9.91 -1.63
C ARG A 8 -16.86 -10.09 -0.16
N GLU A 9 -16.04 -9.59 0.77
CA GLU A 9 -16.31 -9.67 2.21
C GLU A 9 -17.25 -8.56 2.72
N GLY A 10 -17.70 -7.64 1.86
CA GLY A 10 -18.64 -6.56 2.23
C GLY A 10 -18.02 -5.33 2.88
N TYR A 11 -16.70 -5.16 2.82
CA TYR A 11 -15.97 -3.99 3.36
C TYR A 11 -15.74 -2.88 2.32
N ALA A 12 -16.29 -2.98 1.12
CA ALA A 12 -16.17 -1.95 0.09
C ALA A 12 -17.41 -1.97 -0.82
N TRP A 13 -17.73 -0.83 -1.42
CA TRP A 13 -18.72 -0.73 -2.50
C TRP A 13 -18.05 -0.93 -3.85
N ALA A 14 -18.82 -1.36 -4.86
CA ALA A 14 -18.28 -1.67 -6.18
C ALA A 14 -17.51 -0.49 -6.79
N GLU A 15 -18.01 0.73 -6.57
CA GLU A 15 -17.45 1.98 -7.07
C GLU A 15 -16.13 2.35 -6.38
N ASP A 16 -15.88 1.90 -5.14
CA ASP A 16 -14.65 2.22 -4.40
C ASP A 16 -13.40 1.75 -5.15
N LYS A 17 -13.52 0.61 -5.85
CA LYS A 17 -12.45 0.03 -6.64
C LYS A 17 -12.06 0.91 -7.81
N GLU A 18 -13.03 1.56 -8.45
CA GLU A 18 -12.81 2.42 -9.62
C GLU A 18 -12.06 3.71 -9.28
N HIS A 19 -12.10 4.10 -8.00
CA HIS A 19 -11.44 5.29 -7.46
C HIS A 19 -10.13 4.96 -6.73
N CYS A 20 -9.61 3.73 -6.88
CA CYS A 20 -8.31 3.33 -6.36
C CYS A 20 -7.28 3.21 -7.50
N GLU A 21 -6.06 3.69 -7.24
CA GLU A 21 -4.90 3.35 -8.07
C GLU A 21 -4.80 1.82 -8.26
N GLU A 22 -4.41 1.36 -9.46
CA GLU A 22 -4.36 -0.06 -9.84
C GLU A 22 -5.68 -0.81 -9.61
N TYR A 23 -6.82 -0.11 -9.58
CA TYR A 23 -8.11 -0.66 -9.17
C TYR A 23 -8.02 -1.39 -7.81
N GLY A 24 -7.15 -0.90 -6.92
CA GLY A 24 -6.92 -1.48 -5.60
C GLY A 24 -6.26 -2.86 -5.59
N ARG A 25 -5.64 -3.28 -6.70
CA ARG A 25 -5.00 -4.60 -6.81
C ARG A 25 -3.92 -4.69 -7.89
N MET A 26 -2.69 -4.99 -7.47
CA MET A 26 -1.60 -5.43 -8.32
C MET A 26 -1.70 -6.94 -8.61
N LEU A 27 -1.76 -7.33 -9.89
CA LEU A 27 -2.01 -8.71 -10.33
C LEU A 27 -0.79 -9.64 -10.16
N GLN A 28 0.41 -9.09 -10.22
CA GLN A 28 1.68 -9.79 -10.08
C GLN A 28 2.02 -10.18 -8.63
N ALA A 29 1.17 -9.86 -7.68
CA ALA A 29 1.37 -10.20 -6.27
C ALA A 29 1.45 -11.73 -6.08
N ASP A 30 2.53 -12.19 -5.45
CA ASP A 30 2.71 -13.61 -5.10
C ASP A 30 2.82 -13.76 -3.58
N PRO A 31 1.82 -14.34 -2.90
CA PRO A 31 1.88 -14.54 -1.45
C PRO A 31 2.97 -15.53 -1.02
N ASN A 32 3.54 -16.33 -1.92
CA ASN A 32 4.68 -17.20 -1.62
C ASN A 32 5.99 -16.42 -1.51
N LYS A 33 6.04 -15.19 -2.03
CA LYS A 33 7.18 -14.28 -1.91
C LYS A 33 7.08 -13.36 -0.68
N VAL A 34 6.08 -13.58 0.16
CA VAL A 34 5.95 -12.92 1.46
C VAL A 34 6.29 -13.92 2.56
N SER A 35 7.33 -13.61 3.35
CA SER A 35 7.82 -14.50 4.40
C SER A 35 6.76 -14.79 5.48
N ALA A 36 6.87 -15.94 6.15
CA ALA A 36 6.00 -16.28 7.27
C ALA A 36 6.09 -15.22 8.39
N ARG A 37 7.28 -14.63 8.60
CA ARG A 37 7.48 -13.53 9.54
C ARG A 37 6.70 -12.28 9.15
N ALA A 38 6.72 -11.89 7.87
CA ALA A 38 5.96 -10.75 7.38
C ALA A 38 4.45 -10.95 7.55
N LYS A 39 3.94 -12.15 7.22
CA LYS A 39 2.53 -12.51 7.43
C LYS A 39 2.15 -12.46 8.90
N LYS A 40 2.96 -13.06 9.79
CA LYS A 40 2.73 -13.07 11.24
C LYS A 40 2.68 -11.66 11.84
N ARG A 41 3.51 -10.73 11.35
CA ARG A 41 3.50 -9.32 11.78
C ARG A 41 2.29 -8.55 11.24
N GLY A 42 1.90 -8.81 10.00
CA GLY A 42 0.81 -8.10 9.32
C GLY A 42 -0.58 -8.52 9.75
N LEU A 43 -0.83 -9.81 9.92
CA LEU A 43 -2.18 -10.33 10.16
C LEU A 43 -2.93 -9.62 11.31
N PRO A 44 -2.34 -9.40 12.51
CA PRO A 44 -3.05 -8.72 13.61
C PRO A 44 -3.19 -7.20 13.42
N GLN A 45 -2.61 -6.61 12.37
CA GLN A 45 -2.59 -5.16 12.14
C GLN A 45 -3.53 -4.72 11.01
N LEU A 46 -4.25 -5.65 10.38
CA LEU A 46 -5.16 -5.32 9.29
C LEU A 46 -6.34 -4.50 9.82
N GLY A 47 -6.72 -3.45 9.10
CA GLY A 47 -7.76 -2.49 9.49
C GLY A 47 -7.30 -1.48 10.55
N THR A 48 -5.99 -1.28 10.74
CA THR A 48 -5.45 -0.33 11.74
C THR A 48 -4.67 0.81 11.10
N LEU A 49 -4.69 1.97 11.74
CA LEU A 49 -3.91 3.15 11.32
C LEU A 49 -2.41 2.88 11.44
N GLY A 50 -1.96 2.59 12.65
CA GLY A 50 -0.56 2.49 13.00
C GLY A 50 -0.02 3.64 13.82
N ALA A 51 1.27 3.92 13.63
CA ALA A 51 2.01 4.94 14.34
C ALA A 51 2.92 5.67 13.34
N GLY A 52 3.63 6.70 13.80
CA GLY A 52 4.39 7.61 12.94
C GLY A 52 3.47 8.66 12.33
N ASN A 53 3.65 8.97 11.06
CA ASN A 53 2.84 9.93 10.32
C ASN A 53 1.50 9.35 9.81
N HIS A 54 0.97 8.32 10.47
CA HIS A 54 -0.29 7.68 10.07
C HIS A 54 -1.46 8.24 10.88
N TYR A 55 -2.53 8.64 10.19
CA TYR A 55 -3.67 9.32 10.80
C TYR A 55 -4.96 9.09 9.99
N ALA A 56 -6.10 9.32 10.64
CA ALA A 56 -7.39 9.53 10.00
C ALA A 56 -7.90 10.90 10.45
N GLU A 57 -8.12 11.81 9.52
CA GLU A 57 -8.48 13.21 9.79
C GLU A 57 -9.80 13.57 9.12
N ILE A 58 -10.66 14.26 9.88
CA ILE A 58 -11.82 14.95 9.35
C ILE A 58 -11.36 16.35 8.98
N GLN A 59 -11.53 16.72 7.71
CA GLN A 59 -11.03 17.95 7.13
C GLN A 59 -12.17 18.75 6.51
N VAL A 60 -11.97 20.05 6.37
CA VAL A 60 -12.91 20.97 5.72
C VAL A 60 -12.20 21.63 4.55
N VAL A 61 -12.87 21.67 3.38
CA VAL A 61 -12.36 22.34 2.19
C VAL A 61 -12.37 23.86 2.42
N ASP A 62 -11.22 24.45 2.71
CA ASP A 62 -11.10 25.89 2.98
C ASP A 62 -11.03 26.72 1.69
N GLU A 63 -10.34 26.22 0.67
CA GLU A 63 -10.13 26.91 -0.59
C GLU A 63 -10.23 25.97 -1.80
N ILE A 64 -10.74 26.50 -2.92
CA ILE A 64 -10.83 25.82 -4.21
C ILE A 64 -10.09 26.67 -5.24
N PHE A 65 -8.98 26.16 -5.74
CA PHE A 65 -8.13 26.85 -6.72
C PHE A 65 -8.55 26.57 -8.18
N ASN A 66 -9.18 25.42 -8.43
CA ASN A 66 -9.67 25.02 -9.74
C ASN A 66 -11.02 24.34 -9.60
N GLU A 67 -12.08 25.08 -9.90
CA GLU A 67 -13.46 24.62 -9.74
C GLU A 67 -13.79 23.41 -10.63
N TYR A 68 -13.28 23.37 -11.85
CA TYR A 68 -13.54 22.27 -12.78
C TYR A 68 -12.93 20.95 -12.28
N ALA A 69 -11.67 20.99 -11.85
CA ALA A 69 -10.98 19.82 -11.32
C ALA A 69 -11.58 19.37 -9.98
N ALA A 70 -11.86 20.31 -9.07
CA ALA A 70 -12.49 20.02 -7.79
C ALA A 70 -13.82 19.28 -7.96
N LYS A 71 -14.70 19.77 -8.83
CA LYS A 71 -15.99 19.15 -9.12
C LYS A 71 -15.84 17.74 -9.70
N LYS A 72 -14.83 17.50 -10.55
CA LYS A 72 -14.52 16.16 -11.07
C LYS A 72 -14.01 15.19 -10.00
N MET A 73 -13.42 15.69 -8.92
CA MET A 73 -12.98 14.92 -7.76
C MET A 73 -14.06 14.78 -6.67
N GLY A 74 -15.27 15.32 -6.90
CA GLY A 74 -16.36 15.30 -5.91
C GLY A 74 -16.21 16.34 -4.80
N ILE A 75 -15.43 17.41 -5.04
CA ILE A 75 -15.32 18.58 -4.16
C ILE A 75 -16.13 19.72 -4.79
N ASP A 76 -17.31 19.99 -4.24
CA ASP A 76 -18.30 20.88 -4.86
C ASP A 76 -18.29 22.31 -4.30
N HIS A 77 -17.85 22.50 -3.06
CA HIS A 77 -17.91 23.82 -2.39
C HIS A 77 -16.90 23.94 -1.24
N LYS A 78 -16.53 25.19 -0.93
CA LYS A 78 -15.83 25.52 0.33
C LYS A 78 -16.73 25.17 1.52
N GLY A 79 -16.16 24.64 2.58
CA GLY A 79 -16.89 24.13 3.75
C GLY A 79 -17.26 22.65 3.65
N GLN A 80 -17.07 21.99 2.51
CA GLN A 80 -17.33 20.55 2.37
C GLN A 80 -16.44 19.75 3.34
N VAL A 81 -17.04 18.79 4.05
CA VAL A 81 -16.32 17.89 4.96
C VAL A 81 -15.78 16.70 4.18
N CYS A 82 -14.51 16.37 4.40
CA CYS A 82 -13.82 15.22 3.82
C CYS A 82 -13.12 14.40 4.90
N VAL A 83 -12.83 13.13 4.61
CA VAL A 83 -12.01 12.29 5.48
C VAL A 83 -10.76 11.85 4.74
N MET A 84 -9.60 12.07 5.36
CA MET A 84 -8.30 11.63 4.84
C MET A 84 -7.76 10.49 5.71
N ILE A 85 -7.46 9.34 5.09
CA ILE A 85 -6.86 8.18 5.75
C ILE A 85 -5.43 7.99 5.23
N HIS A 86 -4.45 8.29 6.07
CA HIS A 86 -3.03 8.08 5.78
C HIS A 86 -2.52 6.82 6.48
N SER A 87 -2.38 5.72 5.73
CA SER A 87 -1.81 4.47 6.22
C SER A 87 -1.31 3.58 5.08
N GLY A 88 -0.54 2.54 5.43
CA GLY A 88 0.13 1.65 4.49
C GLY A 88 0.03 0.18 4.86
N SER A 89 1.02 -0.60 4.41
CA SER A 89 1.08 -2.07 4.53
C SER A 89 1.51 -2.59 5.91
N ARG A 90 1.49 -1.71 6.91
CA ARG A 90 1.80 -2.00 8.32
C ARG A 90 3.11 -2.78 8.48
N GLY A 91 3.21 -3.64 9.50
CA GLY A 91 4.39 -4.47 9.74
C GLY A 91 4.70 -5.47 8.63
N LEU A 92 3.73 -5.79 7.75
CA LEU A 92 3.93 -6.70 6.63
C LEU A 92 4.89 -6.11 5.61
N GLY A 93 4.60 -4.92 5.09
CA GLY A 93 5.45 -4.28 4.07
C GLY A 93 6.83 -3.92 4.60
N HIS A 94 6.92 -3.45 5.85
CA HIS A 94 8.22 -3.23 6.50
C HIS A 94 9.06 -4.51 6.50
N GLN A 95 8.47 -5.66 6.84
CA GLN A 95 9.19 -6.92 6.86
C GLN A 95 9.55 -7.40 5.46
N VAL A 96 8.67 -7.24 4.47
CA VAL A 96 8.97 -7.55 3.05
C VAL A 96 10.19 -6.76 2.57
N ALA A 97 10.25 -5.45 2.86
CA ALA A 97 11.40 -4.62 2.51
C ALA A 97 12.67 -5.07 3.24
N THR A 98 12.58 -5.39 4.53
CA THR A 98 13.72 -5.89 5.31
C THR A 98 14.28 -7.20 4.74
N ASP A 99 13.40 -8.14 4.40
CA ASP A 99 13.78 -9.44 3.83
C ASP A 99 14.42 -9.27 2.45
N ALA A 100 13.89 -8.35 1.64
CA ALA A 100 14.41 -8.04 0.31
C ALA A 100 15.81 -7.39 0.36
N LEU A 101 16.07 -6.47 1.29
CA LEU A 101 17.38 -5.85 1.46
C LEU A 101 18.47 -6.89 1.71
N VAL A 102 18.18 -7.90 2.55
CA VAL A 102 19.13 -9.01 2.81
C VAL A 102 19.39 -9.83 1.56
N ALA A 103 18.38 -10.08 0.73
CA ALA A 103 18.55 -10.79 -0.54
C ALA A 103 19.34 -9.95 -1.56
N MET A 104 19.05 -8.65 -1.65
CA MET A 104 19.74 -7.71 -2.54
C MET A 104 21.22 -7.56 -2.18
N GLU A 105 21.57 -7.49 -0.89
CA GLU A 105 22.98 -7.47 -0.47
C GLU A 105 23.77 -8.70 -0.97
N LYS A 106 23.15 -9.87 -1.00
CA LYS A 106 23.76 -11.09 -1.57
C LYS A 106 23.85 -11.03 -3.09
N ALA A 107 22.80 -10.55 -3.75
CA ALA A 107 22.75 -10.39 -5.21
C ALA A 107 23.82 -9.40 -5.69
N MET A 108 24.01 -8.27 -5.01
CA MET A 108 25.04 -7.28 -5.36
C MET A 108 26.45 -7.86 -5.29
N LYS A 109 26.74 -8.65 -4.25
CA LYS A 109 28.04 -9.33 -4.12
C LYS A 109 28.27 -10.32 -5.26
N ARG A 110 27.25 -11.11 -5.62
CA ARG A 110 27.31 -12.05 -6.75
C ARG A 110 27.53 -11.32 -8.09
N ASP A 111 26.78 -10.24 -8.31
CA ASP A 111 26.72 -9.53 -9.59
C ASP A 111 27.75 -8.39 -9.70
N LYS A 112 28.61 -8.23 -8.69
CA LYS A 112 29.63 -7.18 -8.57
C LYS A 112 29.08 -5.76 -8.72
N ILE A 113 27.88 -5.52 -8.17
CA ILE A 113 27.25 -4.21 -8.17
C ILE A 113 27.85 -3.40 -7.01
N ILE A 114 28.52 -2.29 -7.35
CA ILE A 114 29.12 -1.36 -6.40
C ILE A 114 28.25 -0.11 -6.35
N VAL A 115 27.90 0.32 -5.14
CA VAL A 115 27.09 1.51 -4.88
C VAL A 115 27.84 2.41 -3.89
N ASN A 116 27.52 3.71 -3.93
CA ASN A 116 28.15 4.70 -3.06
C ASN A 116 27.69 4.57 -1.60
N ASP A 117 26.49 4.03 -1.37
CA ASP A 117 25.90 3.85 -0.04
C ASP A 117 25.25 2.46 0.04
N ARG A 118 25.43 1.76 1.16
CA ARG A 118 24.82 0.44 1.41
C ARG A 118 23.30 0.49 1.38
N GLN A 119 22.68 1.62 1.71
CA GLN A 119 21.22 1.83 1.64
C GLN A 119 20.69 1.82 0.21
N LEU A 120 21.56 1.95 -0.80
CA LEU A 120 21.21 1.76 -2.21
C LEU A 120 21.27 0.28 -2.64
N ALA A 121 21.04 -0.65 -1.70
CA ALA A 121 21.03 -2.07 -2.00
C ALA A 121 19.98 -2.39 -3.08
N CYS A 122 20.41 -3.12 -4.12
CA CYS A 122 19.57 -3.37 -5.29
C CYS A 122 19.85 -4.73 -5.93
N ALA A 123 18.96 -5.16 -6.81
CA ALA A 123 19.15 -6.34 -7.66
C ALA A 123 18.70 -6.02 -9.08
N ARG A 124 19.24 -6.74 -10.07
CA ARG A 124 18.77 -6.61 -11.47
C ARG A 124 17.29 -7.00 -11.54
N ILE A 125 16.48 -6.25 -12.27
CA ILE A 125 15.01 -6.48 -12.33
C ILE A 125 14.67 -7.91 -12.77
N ALA A 126 15.39 -8.45 -13.76
CA ALA A 126 15.17 -9.79 -14.29
C ALA A 126 15.79 -10.93 -13.43
N SER A 127 16.50 -10.61 -12.35
CA SER A 127 17.07 -11.62 -11.45
C SER A 127 15.99 -12.28 -10.59
N PRO A 128 16.24 -13.49 -10.06
CA PRO A 128 15.34 -14.13 -9.10
C PRO A 128 15.01 -13.21 -7.91
N GLU A 129 16.00 -12.51 -7.34
CA GLU A 129 15.79 -11.61 -6.21
C GLU A 129 14.93 -10.39 -6.58
N GLY A 130 15.17 -9.82 -7.77
CA GLY A 130 14.40 -8.69 -8.28
C GLY A 130 12.93 -9.06 -8.52
N GLN A 131 12.69 -10.19 -9.17
CA GLN A 131 11.33 -10.69 -9.40
C GLN A 131 10.62 -11.08 -8.12
N ASP A 132 11.31 -11.74 -7.19
CA ASP A 132 10.74 -12.13 -5.91
C ASP A 132 10.36 -10.91 -5.07
N TYR A 133 11.21 -9.87 -5.05
CA TYR A 133 10.90 -8.61 -4.39
C TYR A 133 9.68 -7.93 -5.02
N LEU A 134 9.63 -7.78 -6.35
CA LEU A 134 8.50 -7.11 -7.02
C LEU A 134 7.16 -7.80 -6.72
N LYS A 135 7.15 -9.14 -6.70
CA LYS A 135 5.96 -9.92 -6.35
C LYS A 135 5.57 -9.79 -4.87
N GLY A 136 6.56 -9.79 -3.97
CA GLY A 136 6.34 -9.58 -2.53
C GLY A 136 5.87 -8.15 -2.21
N MET A 137 6.44 -7.15 -2.90
CA MET A 137 6.05 -5.75 -2.82
C MET A 137 4.62 -5.55 -3.30
N ALA A 138 4.25 -6.14 -4.44
CA ALA A 138 2.88 -6.10 -4.94
C ALA A 138 1.89 -6.76 -3.95
N ALA A 139 2.28 -7.83 -3.27
CA ALA A 139 1.48 -8.42 -2.20
C ALA A 139 1.33 -7.50 -0.99
N ALA A 140 2.38 -6.77 -0.61
CA ALA A 140 2.31 -5.74 0.42
C ALA A 140 1.42 -4.55 0.01
N GLY A 141 1.47 -4.12 -1.25
CA GLY A 141 0.57 -3.11 -1.82
C GLY A 141 -0.90 -3.54 -1.73
N ASN A 142 -1.20 -4.77 -2.14
CA ASN A 142 -2.52 -5.39 -2.00
C ASN A 142 -3.01 -5.42 -0.56
N TYR A 143 -2.13 -5.75 0.40
CA TYR A 143 -2.47 -5.68 1.81
C TYR A 143 -2.76 -4.23 2.27
N ALA A 144 -2.00 -3.24 1.80
CA ALA A 144 -2.24 -1.83 2.12
C ALA A 144 -3.59 -1.32 1.61
N TRP A 145 -3.99 -1.70 0.40
CA TRP A 145 -5.32 -1.35 -0.12
C TRP A 145 -6.44 -1.96 0.72
N VAL A 146 -6.33 -3.23 1.11
CA VAL A 146 -7.31 -3.86 2.01
C VAL A 146 -7.32 -3.15 3.37
N ASN A 147 -6.16 -2.77 3.91
CA ASN A 147 -6.08 -2.03 5.16
C ASN A 147 -6.86 -0.70 5.08
N ARG A 148 -6.65 0.07 4.01
CA ARG A 148 -7.34 1.35 3.81
C ARG A 148 -8.83 1.16 3.54
N SER A 149 -9.24 0.20 2.72
CA SER A 149 -10.66 -0.04 2.45
C SER A 149 -11.42 -0.49 3.70
N SER A 150 -10.81 -1.30 4.57
CA SER A 150 -11.39 -1.63 5.88
C SER A 150 -11.59 -0.38 6.75
N MET A 151 -10.66 0.59 6.73
CA MET A 151 -10.84 1.84 7.46
C MET A 151 -11.87 2.77 6.80
N THR A 152 -11.95 2.79 5.47
CA THR A 152 -13.02 3.48 4.73
C THR A 152 -14.39 2.93 5.12
N PHE A 153 -14.53 1.61 5.23
CA PHE A 153 -15.75 0.98 5.74
C PHE A 153 -16.08 1.45 7.16
N LEU A 154 -15.12 1.40 8.08
CA LEU A 154 -15.32 1.84 9.46
C LEU A 154 -15.69 3.33 9.57
N THR A 155 -15.18 4.17 8.66
CA THR A 155 -15.48 5.60 8.61
C THR A 155 -16.92 5.89 8.21
N ARG A 156 -17.56 4.99 7.46
CA ARG A 156 -18.95 5.14 6.98
C ARG A 156 -20.01 4.71 8.00
N GLN A 157 -19.61 4.03 9.07
CA GLN A 157 -20.49 3.50 10.11
C GLN A 157 -20.76 4.56 11.18
#